data_AF-A0A9E2B295-F1
#
_entry.id   AF-A0A9E2B295-F1
#
_cell.length_a   1.000
_cell.length_b   1.000
_cell.length_c   1.000
_cell.angle_alpha   90.00
_cell.angle_beta   90.00
_cell.angle_gamma   90.00
#
_symmetry.space_group_name_H-M   'P 1'
#
loop_
_entity.id
_entity.type
_entity.pdbx_description
1 polymer ?
#
loop_
_entity_poly.entity_id
_entity_poly.type
_entity_poly.pdbx_seq_one_letter_code
_entity_poly.pdbx_strand_id
1 'polypeptide(L)'
;MKKITFLCFLFIFSAGFAQTDVIENFDGTAPTLAPDNGECTAIGMNITTAQAVSAPNSLEIIAQAAGNPWQGAQIIPQGISGMELTTNKNMTIDVFSNSAAGILAKVTDGTGPDGTSAANHTGGGWETLSFNFADMADGTTVADGVYPTIRIYPLWGTAGGYAGQGSTPCVSNAPITIYVDNIMGTLATGATCSDGVQNQGETGVDCGGPCAACPPPSAAPVPTAPDGDTFSIYDGNLPGDNTSYSMNWPFAYDFGTPVTELDVDPGSDVNGAWRFNFGSGGYGQGEG
;
A
#
# COMPACT_ATOMS: atom_id res chain seq x y z
N MET A 1 -60.78 -6.26 37.30
CA MET A 1 -59.86 -6.75 36.24
C MET A 1 -58.49 -6.12 36.48
N LYS A 2 -57.51 -6.92 36.91
CA LYS A 2 -56.16 -6.46 37.30
C LYS A 2 -55.36 -6.12 36.04
N LYS A 3 -54.77 -4.91 35.99
CA LYS A 3 -53.90 -4.46 34.90
C LYS A 3 -52.52 -5.11 35.09
N ILE A 4 -52.12 -5.99 34.17
CA ILE A 4 -50.76 -6.53 34.09
C ILE A 4 -50.05 -5.71 33.02
N THR A 5 -49.17 -4.81 33.46
CA THR A 5 -48.29 -4.05 32.57
C THR A 5 -47.12 -4.96 32.19
N PHE A 6 -47.09 -5.40 30.93
CA PHE A 6 -46.00 -6.22 30.38
C PHE A 6 -44.85 -5.29 29.97
N LEU A 7 -43.77 -5.28 30.74
CA LEU A 7 -42.54 -4.54 30.42
C LEU A 7 -41.68 -5.42 29.51
N CYS A 8 -41.80 -5.23 28.19
CA CYS A 8 -40.86 -5.82 27.23
C CYS A 8 -39.49 -5.15 27.39
N PHE A 9 -38.53 -5.87 27.97
CA PHE A 9 -37.11 -5.53 27.84
C PHE A 9 -36.69 -5.75 26.39
N LEU A 10 -36.45 -4.64 25.67
CA LEU A 10 -35.81 -4.65 24.37
C LEU A 10 -34.32 -4.96 24.58
N PHE A 11 -33.94 -6.23 24.44
CA PHE A 11 -32.54 -6.64 24.31
C PHE A 11 -32.02 -6.10 22.98
N ILE A 12 -31.29 -4.99 23.03
CA ILE A 12 -30.50 -4.50 21.90
C ILE A 12 -29.30 -5.44 21.80
N PHE A 13 -29.41 -6.47 20.96
CA PHE A 13 -28.25 -7.21 20.46
C PHE A 13 -27.51 -6.27 19.50
N SER A 14 -26.44 -5.62 19.96
CA SER A 14 -25.48 -5.03 19.04
C SER A 14 -24.66 -6.18 18.45
N ALA A 15 -25.07 -6.70 17.30
CA ALA A 15 -24.17 -7.46 16.46
C ALA A 15 -23.07 -6.49 16.00
N GLY A 16 -21.91 -6.54 16.64
CA GLY A 16 -20.71 -5.90 16.10
C GLY A 16 -20.40 -6.61 14.80
N PHE A 17 -20.65 -5.94 13.66
CA PHE A 17 -20.14 -6.41 12.39
C PHE A 17 -18.61 -6.45 12.52
N ALA A 18 -18.00 -7.60 12.23
CA ALA A 18 -16.55 -7.67 12.10
C ALA A 18 -16.14 -6.67 11.01
N GLN A 19 -15.36 -5.67 11.38
CA GLN A 19 -14.87 -4.65 10.45
C GLN A 19 -13.97 -5.34 9.42
N THR A 20 -14.32 -5.19 8.14
CA THR A 20 -13.50 -5.64 7.03
C THR A 20 -12.91 -4.38 6.39
N ASP A 21 -11.60 -4.24 6.52
CA ASP A 21 -10.80 -3.13 6.03
C ASP A 21 -10.19 -3.47 4.67
N VAL A 22 -9.88 -2.43 3.89
CA VAL A 22 -9.14 -2.58 2.64
C VAL A 22 -7.66 -2.75 2.97
N ILE A 23 -7.09 -3.90 2.59
CA ILE A 23 -5.66 -4.22 2.74
C ILE A 23 -4.89 -3.70 1.53
N GLU A 24 -5.40 -3.91 0.33
CA GLU A 24 -4.77 -3.48 -0.92
C GLU A 24 -5.82 -3.38 -2.04
N ASN A 25 -5.87 -2.24 -2.72
CA ASN A 25 -6.75 -1.97 -3.88
C ASN A 25 -5.98 -1.42 -5.10
N PHE A 26 -4.65 -1.36 -5.03
CA PHE A 26 -3.74 -0.99 -6.12
C PHE A 26 -3.88 0.44 -6.67
N ASP A 27 -4.66 1.30 -6.02
CA ASP A 27 -4.87 2.71 -6.43
C ASP A 27 -4.07 3.72 -5.60
N GLY A 28 -3.50 3.28 -4.48
CA GLY A 28 -2.72 4.11 -3.57
C GLY A 28 -1.21 3.95 -3.75
N THR A 29 -0.48 3.99 -2.64
CA THR A 29 0.94 3.64 -2.60
C THR A 29 1.12 2.21 -3.11
N ALA A 30 1.93 2.05 -4.16
CA ALA A 30 2.10 0.74 -4.80
C ALA A 30 2.66 -0.31 -3.81
N PRO A 31 2.10 -1.54 -3.77
CA PRO A 31 2.67 -2.64 -3.00
C PRO A 31 4.06 -3.01 -3.52
N THR A 32 4.87 -3.61 -2.65
CA THR A 32 6.06 -4.32 -3.12
C THR A 32 5.64 -5.66 -3.70
N LEU A 33 6.01 -5.90 -4.96
CA LEU A 33 5.67 -7.10 -5.70
C LEU A 33 6.93 -7.91 -6.03
N ALA A 34 6.86 -9.22 -5.89
CA ALA A 34 7.93 -10.12 -6.32
C ALA A 34 7.37 -11.42 -6.88
N PRO A 35 8.03 -12.04 -7.87
CA PRO A 35 7.69 -13.39 -8.29
C PRO A 35 8.00 -14.37 -7.15
N ASP A 36 7.09 -15.29 -6.87
CA ASP A 36 7.34 -16.42 -5.98
C ASP A 36 7.56 -17.69 -6.79
N ASN A 37 8.69 -18.35 -6.51
CA ASN A 37 9.22 -19.50 -7.27
C ASN A 37 9.63 -19.18 -8.72
N GLY A 38 9.99 -17.93 -9.00
CA GLY A 38 10.80 -17.47 -10.16
C GLY A 38 10.16 -17.54 -11.55
N GLU A 39 9.12 -18.35 -11.71
CA GLU A 39 8.49 -18.65 -13.00
C GLU A 39 7.16 -17.91 -13.20
N CYS A 40 6.65 -17.26 -12.16
CA CYS A 40 5.49 -16.37 -12.24
C CYS A 40 5.95 -14.94 -12.51
N THR A 41 5.13 -14.16 -13.21
CA THR A 41 5.33 -12.72 -13.34
C THR A 41 4.20 -12.00 -12.61
N ALA A 42 4.56 -11.06 -11.73
CA ALA A 42 3.63 -10.18 -11.03
C ALA A 42 3.91 -8.75 -11.51
N ILE A 43 3.00 -8.19 -12.29
CA ILE A 43 3.14 -6.83 -12.83
C ILE A 43 1.95 -6.02 -12.35
N GLY A 44 2.24 -4.96 -11.59
CA GLY A 44 1.25 -3.92 -11.35
C GLY A 44 1.17 -3.03 -12.58
N MET A 45 0.05 -3.07 -13.30
CA MET A 45 -0.64 -1.91 -13.91
C MET A 45 -1.53 -2.25 -15.13
N ASN A 46 -2.72 -1.63 -15.11
CA ASN A 46 -3.57 -1.17 -16.22
C ASN A 46 -4.36 -2.22 -17.04
N ILE A 47 -5.53 -2.63 -16.52
CA ILE A 47 -6.60 -3.18 -17.36
C ILE A 47 -7.39 -2.01 -17.98
N THR A 48 -7.23 -1.83 -19.29
CA THR A 48 -8.24 -1.16 -20.14
C THR A 48 -9.15 -2.18 -20.80
N THR A 49 -9.70 -3.10 -20.02
CA THR A 49 -10.83 -3.95 -20.45
C THR A 49 -11.96 -3.93 -19.40
N ALA A 50 -12.62 -2.77 -19.31
CA ALA A 50 -14.06 -2.61 -19.15
C ALA A 50 -14.83 -3.16 -17.92
N GLN A 51 -14.20 -3.68 -16.86
CA GLN A 51 -14.92 -4.00 -15.61
C GLN A 51 -14.01 -3.93 -14.37
N ALA A 52 -13.46 -2.79 -13.96
CA ALA A 52 -12.92 -2.73 -12.60
C ALA A 52 -14.07 -2.75 -11.58
N VAL A 53 -13.90 -3.46 -10.45
CA VAL A 53 -14.93 -3.55 -9.40
C VAL A 53 -15.03 -2.24 -8.60
N SER A 54 -13.99 -1.39 -8.62
CA SER A 54 -14.08 -0.05 -8.00
C SER A 54 -13.05 1.01 -8.44
N ALA A 55 -12.00 0.73 -9.24
CA ALA A 55 -10.94 1.71 -9.52
C ALA A 55 -10.01 1.34 -10.71
N PRO A 56 -9.09 2.21 -11.21
CA PRO A 56 -8.41 1.94 -12.48
C PRO A 56 -7.35 0.82 -12.46
N ASN A 57 -6.85 0.42 -11.29
CA ASN A 57 -5.69 -0.46 -11.20
C ASN A 57 -6.04 -1.83 -10.59
N SER A 58 -5.33 -2.86 -11.05
CA SER A 58 -5.33 -4.20 -10.47
C SER A 58 -3.97 -4.84 -10.68
N LEU A 59 -3.66 -5.88 -9.92
CA LEU A 59 -2.46 -6.67 -10.09
C LEU A 59 -2.68 -7.77 -11.14
N GLU A 60 -1.86 -7.78 -12.19
CA GLU A 60 -1.81 -8.90 -13.14
C GLU A 60 -0.82 -9.96 -12.65
N ILE A 61 -1.30 -11.21 -12.56
CA ILE A 61 -0.50 -12.37 -12.20
C ILE A 61 -0.51 -13.34 -13.38
N ILE A 62 0.67 -13.61 -13.93
CA ILE A 62 0.85 -14.49 -15.07
C ILE A 62 1.65 -15.72 -14.62
N ALA A 63 0.98 -16.87 -14.57
CA ALA A 63 1.63 -18.15 -14.40
C ALA A 63 2.01 -18.74 -15.76
N GLN A 64 3.31 -18.99 -15.95
CA GLN A 64 3.90 -19.47 -17.19
C GLN A 64 3.70 -20.98 -17.37
N ALA A 65 3.49 -21.39 -18.62
CA ALA A 65 3.27 -22.80 -18.99
C ALA A 65 4.48 -23.71 -18.66
N ALA A 66 5.69 -23.16 -18.73
CA ALA A 66 6.93 -23.86 -18.41
C ALA A 66 7.28 -23.84 -16.91
N GLY A 67 6.53 -23.08 -16.12
CA GLY A 67 6.82 -22.86 -14.70
C GLY A 67 6.36 -23.99 -13.78
N ASN A 68 6.79 -23.92 -12.53
CA ASN A 68 6.39 -24.87 -11.50
C ASN A 68 4.88 -24.76 -11.20
N PRO A 69 4.21 -25.87 -10.81
CA PRO A 69 2.82 -25.83 -10.33
C PRO A 69 2.55 -24.90 -9.15
N TRP A 70 3.57 -24.59 -8.36
CA TRP A 70 3.52 -23.72 -7.18
C TRP A 70 4.12 -22.33 -7.44
N GLN A 71 4.16 -21.89 -8.69
CA GLN A 71 4.51 -20.53 -9.02
C GLN A 71 3.39 -19.55 -8.60
N GLY A 72 3.76 -18.38 -8.11
CA GLY A 72 2.80 -17.39 -7.62
C GLY A 72 3.39 -15.99 -7.54
N ALA A 73 2.59 -15.06 -7.03
CA ALA A 73 3.00 -13.68 -6.80
C ALA A 73 3.06 -13.39 -5.31
N GLN A 74 4.13 -12.74 -4.86
CA GLN A 74 4.22 -12.13 -3.54
C GLN A 74 3.75 -10.68 -3.61
N ILE A 75 2.92 -10.30 -2.64
CA ILE A 75 2.37 -8.96 -2.46
C ILE A 75 2.64 -8.55 -1.02
N ILE A 76 3.36 -7.44 -0.85
CA ILE A 76 3.56 -6.77 0.44
C ILE A 76 2.84 -5.42 0.34
N PRO A 77 1.61 -5.31 0.88
CA PRO A 77 0.87 -4.06 0.94
C PRO A 77 1.70 -2.97 1.64
N GLN A 78 1.54 -1.73 1.20
CA GLN A 78 2.16 -0.57 1.85
C GLN A 78 1.10 0.20 2.63
N GLY A 79 1.51 0.94 3.67
CA GLY A 79 0.54 1.79 4.37
C GLY A 79 -0.35 1.05 5.36
N ILE A 80 -0.04 -0.20 5.73
CA ILE A 80 -0.74 -0.94 6.77
C ILE A 80 0.22 -1.66 7.73
N SER A 81 -0.25 -1.94 8.96
CA SER A 81 0.50 -2.70 9.97
C SER A 81 0.51 -4.22 9.78
N GLY A 82 -0.11 -4.69 8.70
CA GLY A 82 -0.26 -6.09 8.38
C GLY A 82 -1.69 -6.60 8.55
N MET A 83 -1.89 -7.82 8.09
CA MET A 83 -3.17 -8.52 8.09
C MET A 83 -3.30 -9.30 9.40
N GLU A 84 -4.29 -8.95 10.22
CA GLU A 84 -4.55 -9.54 11.53
C GLU A 84 -5.46 -10.76 11.40
N LEU A 85 -4.91 -11.94 11.70
CA LEU A 85 -5.61 -13.22 11.58
C LEU A 85 -5.65 -13.98 12.91
N THR A 86 -5.56 -13.34 14.08
CA THR A 86 -5.72 -14.03 15.38
C THR A 86 -7.18 -14.41 15.65
N THR A 87 -8.12 -13.49 15.41
CA THR A 87 -9.56 -13.68 15.72
C THR A 87 -10.40 -13.93 14.48
N ASN A 88 -10.43 -12.96 13.55
CA ASN A 88 -11.10 -13.11 12.26
C ASN A 88 -10.09 -13.64 11.25
N LYS A 89 -10.30 -14.86 10.74
CA LYS A 89 -9.38 -15.51 9.80
C LYS A 89 -9.87 -15.43 8.34
N ASN A 90 -10.95 -14.69 8.09
CA ASN A 90 -11.51 -14.54 6.76
C ASN A 90 -10.94 -13.30 6.07
N MET A 91 -10.54 -13.48 4.82
CA MET A 91 -10.21 -12.43 3.88
C MET A 91 -11.02 -12.61 2.59
N THR A 92 -11.21 -11.54 1.84
CA THR A 92 -11.80 -11.58 0.51
C THR A 92 -10.89 -10.91 -0.50
N ILE A 93 -10.93 -11.39 -1.73
CA ILE A 93 -10.16 -10.84 -2.86
C ILE A 93 -11.06 -10.86 -4.08
N ASP A 94 -11.15 -9.74 -4.79
CA ASP A 94 -11.78 -9.72 -6.10
C ASP A 94 -10.79 -10.27 -7.12
N VAL A 95 -11.21 -11.29 -7.87
CA VAL A 95 -10.38 -11.94 -8.86
C VAL A 95 -11.08 -11.93 -10.21
N PHE A 96 -10.36 -11.58 -11.26
CA PHE A 96 -10.78 -11.78 -12.64
C PHE A 96 -10.12 -13.00 -13.26
N SER A 97 -10.93 -13.85 -13.88
CA SER A 97 -10.44 -14.80 -14.88
C SER A 97 -11.53 -15.16 -15.89
N ASN A 98 -11.12 -15.40 -17.14
CA ASN A 98 -11.97 -15.98 -18.19
C ASN A 98 -11.91 -17.52 -18.22
N SER A 99 -11.24 -18.14 -17.25
CA SER A 99 -11.09 -19.59 -17.14
C SER A 99 -11.31 -20.03 -15.70
N ALA A 100 -11.94 -21.19 -15.52
CA ALA A 100 -12.10 -21.75 -14.19
C ALA A 100 -10.72 -22.10 -13.62
N ALA A 101 -10.48 -21.72 -12.36
CA ALA A 101 -9.20 -21.90 -11.70
C ALA A 101 -9.39 -22.14 -10.20
N GLY A 102 -8.58 -23.01 -9.61
CA GLY A 102 -8.38 -22.98 -8.17
C GLY A 102 -7.29 -21.97 -7.85
N ILE A 103 -7.49 -21.21 -6.79
CA ILE A 103 -6.54 -20.20 -6.32
C ILE A 103 -6.21 -20.51 -4.87
N LEU A 104 -4.92 -20.56 -4.56
CA LEU A 104 -4.42 -20.63 -3.18
C LEU A 104 -3.94 -19.24 -2.77
N ALA A 105 -4.38 -18.77 -1.61
CA ALA A 105 -3.81 -17.64 -0.92
C ALA A 105 -2.98 -18.13 0.27
N LYS A 106 -1.83 -17.50 0.50
CA LYS A 106 -0.92 -17.82 1.61
C LYS A 106 -0.46 -16.55 2.31
N VAL A 107 -0.50 -16.54 3.63
CA VAL A 107 0.10 -15.48 4.46
C VAL A 107 1.38 -16.02 5.10
N THR A 108 2.45 -15.22 5.09
CA THR A 108 3.74 -15.60 5.70
C THR A 108 4.44 -14.40 6.31
N ASP A 109 5.63 -14.63 6.86
CA ASP A 109 6.53 -13.61 7.40
C ASP A 109 5.91 -12.86 8.59
N GLY A 110 4.87 -13.45 9.18
CA GLY A 110 4.11 -12.89 10.27
C GLY A 110 4.62 -13.31 11.65
N THR A 111 3.89 -12.89 12.68
CA THR A 111 4.17 -13.23 14.08
C THR A 111 3.72 -14.65 14.45
N GLY A 112 2.86 -15.26 13.64
CA GLY A 112 2.36 -16.62 13.77
C GLY A 112 2.91 -17.54 12.68
N PRO A 113 2.49 -18.83 12.69
CA PRO A 113 2.88 -19.74 11.62
C PRO A 113 2.19 -19.38 10.30
N ASP A 114 2.87 -19.63 9.18
CA ASP A 114 2.27 -19.48 7.84
C ASP A 114 0.92 -20.20 7.75
N GLY A 115 -0.04 -19.59 7.06
CA GLY A 115 -1.35 -20.17 6.83
C GLY A 115 -1.79 -20.07 5.39
N THR A 116 -2.65 -21.01 4.97
CA THR A 116 -3.14 -21.10 3.61
C THR A 116 -4.63 -21.36 3.55
N SER A 117 -5.27 -20.80 2.53
CA SER A 117 -6.66 -21.09 2.19
C SER A 117 -6.80 -21.09 0.67
N ALA A 118 -7.80 -21.80 0.15
CA ALA A 118 -8.03 -21.91 -1.27
C ALA A 118 -9.49 -21.65 -1.62
N ALA A 119 -9.70 -21.03 -2.78
CA ALA A 119 -11.02 -20.77 -3.34
C ALA A 119 -11.03 -21.09 -4.84
N ASN A 120 -12.20 -21.47 -5.35
CA ASN A 120 -12.39 -21.74 -6.77
C ASN A 120 -13.03 -20.55 -7.46
N HIS A 121 -12.47 -20.14 -8.58
CA HIS A 121 -13.01 -19.16 -9.52
C HIS A 121 -13.72 -19.88 -10.66
N THR A 122 -14.92 -19.44 -11.06
CA THR A 122 -15.70 -20.14 -12.09
C THR A 122 -15.25 -19.84 -13.52
N GLY A 123 -14.52 -18.74 -13.71
CA GLY A 123 -14.02 -18.30 -15.00
C GLY A 123 -14.98 -17.38 -15.74
N GLY A 124 -15.95 -16.80 -15.02
CA GLY A 124 -17.01 -15.97 -15.58
C GLY A 124 -16.71 -14.48 -15.66
N GLY A 125 -15.46 -14.06 -15.42
CA GLY A 125 -15.09 -12.65 -15.27
C GLY A 125 -14.65 -12.33 -13.85
N TRP A 126 -15.16 -11.25 -13.26
CA TRP A 126 -14.85 -10.86 -11.87
C TRP A 126 -15.71 -11.62 -10.87
N GLU A 127 -15.07 -12.18 -9.85
CA GLU A 127 -15.71 -12.86 -8.72
C GLU A 127 -14.99 -12.49 -7.41
N THR A 128 -15.76 -12.18 -6.36
CA THR A 128 -15.21 -12.03 -5.01
C THR A 128 -15.01 -13.42 -4.41
N LEU A 129 -13.75 -13.79 -4.16
CA LEU A 129 -13.37 -15.05 -3.55
C LEU A 129 -13.12 -14.86 -2.05
N SER A 130 -13.53 -15.85 -1.25
CA SER A 130 -13.32 -15.85 0.20
C SER A 130 -12.27 -16.88 0.60
N PHE A 131 -11.30 -16.44 1.40
CA PHE A 131 -10.20 -17.22 1.92
C PHE A 131 -10.28 -17.26 3.44
N ASN A 132 -10.46 -18.45 4.01
CA ASN A 132 -10.51 -18.67 5.45
C ASN A 132 -9.20 -19.29 5.92
N PHE A 133 -8.33 -18.52 6.56
CA PHE A 133 -7.04 -18.99 7.08
C PHE A 133 -7.13 -19.83 8.36
N ALA A 134 -8.34 -20.26 8.75
CA ALA A 134 -8.53 -21.45 9.58
C ALA A 134 -8.30 -22.76 8.79
N ASP A 135 -8.29 -22.68 7.46
CA ASP A 135 -7.94 -23.79 6.58
C ASP A 135 -6.44 -24.08 6.60
N MET A 136 -6.06 -25.22 6.04
CA MET A 136 -4.69 -25.72 5.93
C MET A 136 -4.50 -26.30 4.53
N ALA A 137 -4.82 -25.49 3.52
CA ALA A 137 -5.03 -25.95 2.15
C ALA A 137 -3.80 -26.68 1.55
N ASP A 138 -2.58 -26.23 1.86
CA ASP A 138 -1.31 -26.85 1.45
C ASP A 138 -0.62 -27.68 2.55
N GLY A 139 -1.34 -28.01 3.62
CA GLY A 139 -0.80 -28.74 4.76
C GLY A 139 0.00 -27.89 5.75
N THR A 140 -0.07 -26.56 5.65
CA THR A 140 0.37 -25.65 6.73
C THR A 140 -0.47 -25.82 7.99
N THR A 141 -0.16 -25.03 9.01
CA THR A 141 -1.02 -24.88 10.18
C THR A 141 -2.01 -23.73 9.99
N VAL A 142 -2.94 -23.59 10.93
CA VAL A 142 -3.84 -22.44 11.02
C VAL A 142 -3.03 -21.17 11.24
N ALA A 143 -3.29 -20.12 10.45
CA ALA A 143 -2.67 -18.81 10.67
C ALA A 143 -3.09 -18.26 12.03
N ASP A 144 -2.16 -17.78 12.84
CA ASP A 144 -2.47 -17.16 14.13
C ASP A 144 -1.50 -16.01 14.47
N GLY A 145 -1.69 -14.86 13.83
CA GLY A 145 -0.80 -13.72 13.99
C GLY A 145 -1.11 -12.55 13.06
N VAL A 146 -0.16 -11.62 12.97
CA VAL A 146 -0.17 -10.48 12.05
C VAL A 146 0.82 -10.76 10.93
N TYR A 147 0.40 -10.61 9.67
CA TYR A 147 1.19 -10.98 8.49
C TYR A 147 1.39 -9.78 7.57
N PRO A 148 2.65 -9.45 7.21
CA PRO A 148 2.94 -8.38 6.26
C PRO A 148 2.79 -8.81 4.80
N THR A 149 2.83 -10.12 4.52
CA THR A 149 2.93 -10.64 3.16
C THR A 149 1.77 -11.57 2.83
N ILE A 150 1.12 -11.35 1.69
CA ILE A 150 0.20 -12.30 1.06
C ILE A 150 0.80 -12.81 -0.26
N ARG A 151 0.63 -14.10 -0.53
CA ARG A 151 1.03 -14.77 -1.77
C ARG A 151 -0.18 -15.40 -2.44
N ILE A 152 -0.25 -15.28 -3.76
CA ILE A 152 -1.35 -15.81 -4.58
C ILE A 152 -0.79 -16.79 -5.60
N TYR A 153 -1.31 -18.01 -5.60
CA TYR A 153 -0.93 -19.08 -6.52
C TYR A 153 -2.15 -19.46 -7.39
N PRO A 154 -2.15 -19.11 -8.69
CA PRO A 154 -3.30 -19.30 -9.57
C PRO A 154 -3.41 -20.72 -10.17
N LEU A 155 -2.46 -21.61 -9.86
CA LEU A 155 -2.40 -22.99 -10.36
C LEU A 155 -2.79 -24.02 -9.29
N TRP A 156 -3.65 -23.62 -8.35
CA TRP A 156 -4.21 -24.56 -7.39
C TRP A 156 -5.26 -25.43 -8.07
N GLY A 157 -5.22 -26.73 -7.81
CA GLY A 157 -6.21 -27.67 -8.34
C GLY A 157 -7.58 -27.41 -7.71
N THR A 158 -8.65 -27.44 -8.52
CA THR A 158 -10.02 -27.22 -8.01
C THR A 158 -10.51 -28.30 -7.05
N ALA A 159 -9.81 -29.44 -7.00
CA ALA A 159 -9.99 -30.54 -6.05
C ALA A 159 -8.98 -30.52 -4.87
N GLY A 160 -8.11 -29.51 -4.79
CA GLY A 160 -7.02 -29.41 -3.81
C GLY A 160 -5.66 -29.90 -4.34
N GLY A 161 -4.59 -29.34 -3.77
CA GLY A 161 -3.21 -29.57 -4.17
C GLY A 161 -2.80 -28.77 -5.41
N TYR A 162 -1.49 -28.57 -5.61
CA TYR A 162 -1.00 -27.93 -6.83
C TYR A 162 -1.28 -28.82 -8.04
N ALA A 163 -1.86 -28.25 -9.10
CA ALA A 163 -2.20 -28.99 -10.31
C ALA A 163 -0.95 -29.64 -10.91
N GLY A 164 -0.94 -30.97 -11.08
CA GLY A 164 0.21 -31.72 -11.62
C GLY A 164 1.16 -32.34 -10.58
N GLN A 165 0.78 -32.39 -9.29
CA GLN A 165 1.52 -33.13 -8.27
C GLN A 165 1.38 -34.67 -8.47
N GLY A 166 2.03 -35.18 -9.51
CA GLY A 166 1.97 -36.57 -9.95
C GLY A 166 2.96 -36.87 -11.07
N SER A 167 4.27 -36.90 -10.75
CA SER A 167 5.36 -37.50 -11.56
C SER A 167 5.61 -37.05 -13.01
N THR A 168 4.97 -35.99 -13.52
CA THR A 168 5.39 -35.36 -14.79
C THR A 168 5.69 -33.87 -14.59
N PRO A 169 6.96 -33.44 -14.65
CA PRO A 169 7.32 -32.04 -14.71
C PRO A 169 6.71 -31.41 -15.97
N CYS A 170 5.90 -30.38 -15.79
CA CYS A 170 5.47 -29.42 -16.82
C CYS A 170 4.83 -30.01 -18.10
N VAL A 171 3.72 -30.76 -18.01
CA VAL A 171 2.85 -31.01 -19.17
C VAL A 171 1.36 -31.13 -18.78
N SER A 172 0.77 -30.07 -18.22
CA SER A 172 -0.68 -29.81 -18.37
C SER A 172 -1.21 -28.50 -17.75
N ASN A 173 -0.40 -27.69 -17.08
CA ASN A 173 -0.93 -26.42 -16.56
C ASN A 173 -0.93 -25.42 -17.71
N ALA A 174 -2.10 -25.22 -18.32
CA ALA A 174 -2.30 -24.12 -19.25
C ALA A 174 -1.85 -22.84 -18.54
N PRO A 175 -1.05 -21.97 -19.20
CA PRO A 175 -0.70 -20.70 -18.61
C PRO A 175 -2.00 -19.97 -18.27
N ILE A 176 -2.06 -19.40 -17.07
CA ILE A 176 -3.22 -18.63 -16.64
C ILE A 176 -2.78 -17.24 -16.27
N THR A 177 -3.54 -16.28 -16.76
CA THR A 177 -3.49 -14.90 -16.31
C THR A 177 -4.74 -14.67 -15.45
N ILE A 178 -4.51 -14.22 -14.22
CA ILE A 178 -5.57 -13.69 -13.36
C ILE A 178 -5.27 -12.24 -13.02
N TYR A 179 -6.30 -11.50 -12.65
CA TYR A 179 -6.15 -10.16 -12.09
C TYR A 179 -6.72 -10.16 -10.69
N VAL A 180 -6.03 -9.48 -9.77
CA VAL A 180 -6.38 -9.40 -8.35
C VAL A 180 -6.62 -7.93 -8.00
N ASP A 181 -7.72 -7.68 -7.30
CA ASP A 181 -8.10 -6.36 -6.78
C ASP A 181 -8.81 -6.53 -5.41
N ASN A 182 -9.02 -5.41 -4.70
CA ASN A 182 -9.78 -5.33 -3.45
C ASN A 182 -9.47 -6.47 -2.47
N ILE A 183 -8.20 -6.59 -2.06
CA ILE A 183 -7.82 -7.47 -0.96
C ILE A 183 -8.39 -6.85 0.31
N MET A 184 -9.32 -7.54 0.97
CA MET A 184 -9.98 -7.08 2.19
C MET A 184 -9.83 -8.09 3.32
N GLY A 185 -9.75 -7.59 4.55
CA GLY A 185 -9.56 -8.40 5.75
C GLY A 185 -9.55 -7.55 7.01
N THR A 186 -9.07 -8.09 8.12
CA THR A 186 -8.89 -7.31 9.34
C THR A 186 -7.46 -6.76 9.40
N LEU A 187 -7.30 -5.45 9.58
CA LEU A 187 -5.98 -4.85 9.76
C LEU A 187 -5.50 -4.95 11.20
N ALA A 188 -4.20 -5.15 11.37
CA ALA A 188 -3.56 -5.02 12.67
C ALA A 188 -3.62 -3.57 13.16
N THR A 189 -3.90 -3.38 14.45
CA THR A 189 -3.96 -2.04 15.06
C THR A 189 -2.58 -1.58 15.52
N GLY A 190 -2.18 -0.38 15.12
CA GLY A 190 -0.87 0.22 15.38
C GLY A 190 -0.38 0.93 14.12
N ALA A 191 0.54 1.89 14.23
CA ALA A 191 1.25 2.45 13.08
C ALA A 191 2.60 1.76 12.92
N THR A 192 3.06 1.60 11.69
CA THR A 192 4.34 1.01 11.33
C THR A 192 5.46 2.04 11.43
N CYS A 193 5.92 2.28 12.65
CA CYS A 193 6.97 3.26 12.95
C CYS A 193 8.40 2.88 12.50
N SER A 194 8.55 2.07 11.44
CA SER A 194 9.84 1.55 10.96
C SER A 194 9.76 0.91 9.57
N ASP A 195 8.72 1.19 8.78
CA ASP A 195 8.53 0.63 7.43
C ASP A 195 9.10 1.49 6.30
N GLY A 196 9.62 2.68 6.61
CA GLY A 196 10.23 3.59 5.66
C GLY A 196 9.24 4.44 4.87
N VAL A 197 7.95 4.44 5.25
CA VAL A 197 6.87 5.15 4.54
C VAL A 197 6.10 6.01 5.53
N GLN A 198 5.88 7.30 5.22
CA GLN A 198 5.05 8.16 6.07
C GLN A 198 3.56 7.81 5.92
N ASN A 199 3.00 7.05 6.85
CA ASN A 199 1.63 6.51 6.77
C ASN A 199 0.94 6.41 8.15
N GLN A 200 -0.30 5.88 8.19
CA GLN A 200 -1.17 5.74 9.40
C GLN A 200 -1.18 6.88 10.43
N GLY A 201 -1.05 8.13 9.99
CA GLY A 201 -1.10 9.32 10.86
C GLY A 201 0.27 9.79 11.37
N GLU A 202 1.37 9.28 10.83
CA GLU A 202 2.72 9.80 11.03
C GLU A 202 2.89 11.23 10.48
N THR A 203 3.74 12.03 11.15
CA THR A 203 4.06 13.41 10.72
C THR A 203 5.38 13.51 9.95
N GLY A 204 6.15 12.43 9.89
CA GLY A 204 7.33 12.23 9.05
C GLY A 204 7.54 10.73 8.85
N VAL A 205 8.47 10.34 7.98
CA VAL A 205 8.74 8.91 7.70
C VAL A 205 9.12 8.19 8.99
N ASP A 206 8.35 7.17 9.38
CA ASP A 206 8.56 6.35 10.59
C ASP A 206 8.51 7.14 11.91
N CYS A 207 7.91 8.34 11.93
CA CYS A 207 7.92 9.21 13.10
C CYS A 207 6.71 10.15 13.23
N GLY A 208 6.44 10.55 14.46
CA GLY A 208 5.36 11.46 14.84
C GLY A 208 3.97 10.84 14.80
N GLY A 209 2.97 11.60 15.25
CA GLY A 209 1.60 11.09 15.42
C GLY A 209 1.53 9.89 16.37
N PRO A 210 1.11 8.70 15.92
CA PRO A 210 1.11 7.46 16.71
C PRO A 210 2.51 6.89 17.01
N CYS A 211 3.55 7.39 16.32
CA CYS A 211 4.94 6.97 16.49
C CYS A 211 5.75 7.92 17.38
N ALA A 212 7.01 7.58 17.65
CA ALA A 212 7.91 8.46 18.40
C ALA A 212 8.08 9.79 17.68
N ALA A 213 8.13 10.91 18.41
CA ALA A 213 8.22 12.25 17.81
C ALA A 213 9.38 12.34 16.81
N CYS A 214 9.13 12.96 15.65
CA CYS A 214 10.16 13.14 14.64
C CYS A 214 11.36 13.91 15.19
N PRO A 215 12.58 13.53 14.81
CA PRO A 215 13.75 14.33 15.12
C PRO A 215 13.57 15.74 14.53
N PRO A 216 14.07 16.79 15.21
CA PRO A 216 14.03 18.13 14.64
C PRO A 216 14.77 18.13 13.29
N PRO A 217 14.30 18.91 12.30
CA PRO A 217 14.98 19.00 11.02
C PRO A 217 16.46 19.34 11.24
N SER A 218 17.36 18.59 10.60
CA SER A 218 18.78 18.92 10.64
C SER A 218 18.98 20.26 9.93
N ALA A 219 19.65 21.22 10.57
CA ALA A 219 20.00 22.48 9.95
C ALA A 219 20.70 22.21 8.61
N ALA A 220 20.29 22.94 7.55
CA ALA A 220 20.93 22.84 6.25
C ALA A 220 22.46 23.04 6.41
N PRO A 221 23.29 22.31 5.65
CA PRO A 221 24.73 22.51 5.69
C PRO A 221 25.04 23.98 5.43
N VAL A 222 25.81 24.60 6.33
CA VAL A 222 26.32 25.95 6.09
C VAL A 222 27.17 25.88 4.82
N PRO A 223 26.84 26.62 3.75
CA PRO A 223 27.68 26.66 2.57
C PRO A 223 29.09 27.08 2.94
N THR A 224 30.08 26.22 2.66
CA THR A 224 31.48 26.46 3.01
C THR A 224 32.26 27.15 1.89
N ALA A 225 31.64 27.32 0.73
CA ALA A 225 32.18 28.07 -0.39
C ALA A 225 31.55 29.47 -0.40
N PRO A 226 32.29 30.52 -0.02
CA PRO A 226 31.96 31.86 -0.47
C PRO A 226 32.33 31.92 -1.96
N ASP A 227 31.43 31.49 -2.85
CA ASP A 227 31.48 32.03 -4.20
C ASP A 227 30.78 33.40 -4.19
N GLY A 228 31.21 34.32 -5.05
CA GLY A 228 30.66 35.67 -5.11
C GLY A 228 29.21 35.74 -5.60
N ASP A 229 28.60 34.58 -5.92
CA ASP A 229 27.37 34.47 -6.69
C ASP A 229 26.27 33.67 -5.96
N THR A 230 26.54 33.11 -4.77
CA THR A 230 25.59 32.32 -3.98
C THR A 230 24.90 33.17 -2.93
N PHE A 231 23.58 33.33 -3.08
CA PHE A 231 22.70 33.83 -2.02
C PHE A 231 22.03 32.65 -1.30
N SER A 232 22.30 32.49 0.00
CA SER A 232 21.60 31.54 0.86
C SER A 232 20.44 32.25 1.57
N ILE A 233 19.23 31.78 1.32
CA ILE A 233 18.01 32.26 2.01
C ILE A 233 17.71 31.28 3.15
N TYR A 234 17.63 31.79 4.37
CA TYR A 234 17.32 31.00 5.57
C TYR A 234 15.91 31.33 6.07
N ASP A 235 15.14 30.33 6.48
CA ASP A 235 13.97 30.57 7.33
C ASP A 235 14.47 30.75 8.78
N GLY A 236 14.41 31.98 9.29
CA GLY A 236 15.04 32.34 10.56
C GLY A 236 14.34 31.81 11.82
N ASN A 237 13.77 30.59 11.80
CA ASN A 237 12.98 30.09 12.90
C ASN A 237 13.07 28.57 13.11
N LEU A 238 14.28 28.00 13.02
CA LEU A 238 14.51 26.63 13.47
C LEU A 238 14.42 26.55 15.01
N PRO A 239 13.73 25.55 15.58
CA PRO A 239 13.66 25.36 17.03
C PRO A 239 15.06 25.16 17.62
N GLY A 240 15.51 26.10 18.47
CA GLY A 240 16.83 26.04 19.12
C GLY A 240 17.90 26.91 18.47
N ASP A 241 17.60 27.56 17.36
CA ASP A 241 18.48 28.56 16.75
C ASP A 241 18.24 29.94 17.38
N ASN A 242 19.20 30.42 18.18
CA ASN A 242 19.18 31.77 18.76
C ASN A 242 19.99 32.78 17.95
N THR A 243 20.52 32.37 16.79
CA THR A 243 21.31 33.25 15.95
C THR A 243 20.36 34.15 15.17
N SER A 244 20.41 35.44 15.48
CA SER A 244 19.64 36.46 14.77
C SER A 244 20.25 36.66 13.39
N TYR A 245 19.99 35.77 12.43
CA TYR A 245 20.35 36.02 11.04
C TYR A 245 19.50 37.18 10.53
N SER A 246 20.09 38.37 10.42
CA SER A 246 19.45 39.44 9.69
C SER A 246 19.55 39.11 8.21
N MET A 247 18.42 38.95 7.53
CA MET A 247 18.37 39.04 6.06
C MET A 247 18.64 40.49 5.66
N ASN A 248 19.89 40.94 5.81
CA ASN A 248 20.31 42.24 5.36
C ASN A 248 20.67 42.11 3.89
N TRP A 249 19.66 42.26 3.03
CA TRP A 249 19.88 42.41 1.60
C TRP A 249 20.71 43.69 1.41
N PRO A 250 21.93 43.61 0.85
CA PRO A 250 22.81 44.79 0.71
C PRO A 250 22.23 45.85 -0.25
N PHE A 251 21.14 45.53 -0.92
CA PHE A 251 20.34 46.42 -1.75
C PHE A 251 18.84 46.14 -1.49
N ALA A 252 18.01 47.17 -1.61
CA ALA A 252 16.56 46.99 -1.63
C ALA A 252 16.17 46.28 -2.93
N TYR A 253 15.84 44.99 -2.85
CA TYR A 253 15.22 44.27 -3.95
C TYR A 253 13.72 44.57 -3.93
N ASP A 254 13.29 45.47 -4.80
CA ASP A 254 11.86 45.64 -5.08
C ASP A 254 11.43 44.37 -5.81
N PHE A 255 10.58 43.54 -5.18
CA PHE A 255 10.17 42.22 -5.67
C PHE A 255 9.39 42.24 -6.99
N GLY A 256 9.42 43.37 -7.71
CA GLY A 256 8.54 43.67 -8.82
C GLY A 256 7.09 43.71 -8.36
N THR A 257 6.22 44.19 -9.23
CA THR A 257 4.77 43.98 -9.08
C THR A 257 4.49 42.50 -8.79
N PRO A 258 3.57 42.15 -7.88
CA PRO A 258 3.39 40.79 -7.38
C PRO A 258 3.36 39.79 -8.54
N VAL A 259 4.37 38.93 -8.60
CA VAL A 259 4.30 37.73 -9.42
C VAL A 259 3.19 36.90 -8.81
N THR A 260 2.12 36.69 -9.58
CA THR A 260 1.01 35.80 -9.24
C THR A 260 1.57 34.52 -8.65
N GLU A 261 1.11 34.17 -7.45
CA GLU A 261 1.37 32.91 -6.76
C GLU A 261 1.28 31.78 -7.79
N LEU A 262 2.41 31.11 -8.06
CA LEU A 262 2.43 29.99 -8.98
C LEU A 262 2.11 28.76 -8.14
N ASP A 263 0.95 28.18 -8.41
CA ASP A 263 0.58 26.88 -7.86
C ASP A 263 1.47 25.81 -8.50
N VAL A 264 2.36 25.23 -7.71
CA VAL A 264 3.32 24.20 -8.15
C VAL A 264 2.79 22.78 -7.96
N ASP A 265 1.57 22.62 -7.43
CA ASP A 265 0.91 21.34 -7.24
C ASP A 265 -0.54 21.40 -7.76
N PRO A 266 -0.93 20.59 -8.77
CA PRO A 266 -2.32 20.54 -9.24
C PRO A 266 -3.32 19.88 -8.26
N GLY A 267 -2.88 19.47 -7.06
CA GLY A 267 -3.71 18.95 -5.97
C GLY A 267 -4.61 20.00 -5.30
N SER A 268 -5.47 19.57 -4.38
CA SER A 268 -6.44 20.44 -3.68
C SER A 268 -5.85 21.33 -2.59
N ASP A 269 -4.56 21.18 -2.30
CA ASP A 269 -3.85 21.92 -1.26
C ASP A 269 -2.99 22.99 -1.92
N VAL A 270 -3.31 24.27 -1.69
CA VAL A 270 -2.58 25.39 -2.31
C VAL A 270 -1.15 25.43 -1.79
N ASN A 271 -0.20 25.01 -2.61
CA ASN A 271 1.22 25.14 -2.30
C ASN A 271 1.79 26.36 -3.03
N GLY A 272 1.55 27.54 -2.47
CA GLY A 272 1.98 28.81 -3.04
C GLY A 272 3.51 28.93 -3.06
N ALA A 273 4.12 28.77 -4.23
CA ALA A 273 5.55 29.01 -4.41
C ALA A 273 5.80 30.42 -4.95
N TRP A 274 6.70 31.15 -4.28
CA TRP A 274 7.19 32.42 -4.77
C TRP A 274 8.21 32.18 -5.88
N ARG A 275 7.89 32.63 -7.11
CA ARG A 275 8.81 32.53 -8.24
C ARG A 275 9.86 33.64 -8.18
N PHE A 276 11.08 33.30 -7.80
CA PHE A 276 12.24 34.18 -7.90
C PHE A 276 12.72 34.23 -9.37
N ASN A 277 12.53 35.36 -10.05
CA ASN A 277 12.99 35.55 -11.42
C ASN A 277 14.34 36.30 -11.45
N PHE A 278 15.44 35.55 -11.51
CA PHE A 278 16.79 36.11 -11.64
C PHE A 278 17.11 36.61 -13.07
N GLY A 279 16.17 36.47 -14.01
CA GLY A 279 16.38 36.77 -15.43
C GLY A 279 16.07 38.21 -15.86
N SER A 280 15.32 38.99 -15.08
CA SER A 280 14.85 40.33 -15.52
C SER A 280 15.68 41.52 -15.02
N GLY A 281 16.76 41.27 -14.26
CA GLY A 281 17.55 42.33 -13.61
C GLY A 281 19.02 42.46 -14.03
N GLY A 282 19.53 41.63 -14.94
CA GLY A 282 20.86 41.83 -15.52
C GLY A 282 22.08 41.55 -14.61
N TYR A 283 21.93 40.83 -13.50
CA TYR A 283 23.07 40.46 -12.64
C TYR A 283 23.40 38.95 -12.66
N GLY A 284 22.94 38.22 -13.68
CA GLY A 284 23.21 36.79 -13.88
C GLY A 284 24.21 36.47 -15.00
N GLN A 285 25.05 37.42 -15.40
CA GLN A 285 26.16 37.19 -16.33
C GLN A 285 27.37 37.90 -15.74
N GLY A 286 28.34 37.11 -15.26
CA GLY A 286 29.61 37.64 -14.80
C GLY A 286 30.36 38.35 -15.92
N GLU A 287 30.92 39.51 -15.61
CA GLU A 287 32.16 39.99 -16.22
C GLU A 287 33.04 40.54 -15.08
N GLY A 288 34.33 40.22 -15.15
CA GLY A 288 35.33 40.52 -14.12
C GLY A 288 35.92 41.92 -14.16
#